data_AF-A0A941FT86-F1
#
_entry.id   AF-A0A941FT86-F1
#
_cell.length_a   1.000
_cell.length_b   1.000
_cell.length_c   1.000
_cell.angle_alpha   90.00
_cell.angle_beta   90.00
_cell.angle_gamma   90.00
#
_symmetry.space_group_name_H-M   'P 1'
#
loop_
_entity.id
_entity.type
_entity.pdbx_description
1 polymer ?
#
loop_
_entity_poly.entity_id
_entity_poly.type
_entity_poly.pdbx_seq_one_letter_code
_entity_poly.pdbx_strand_id
1 'polypeptide(L)'
;MQTGVGVLSFQRVLAKTTGTDGWISILLAGLIVHIMIWVIYKIFSIVPGDIVSANKHAFGKWIGNFFSLVFILYFLILGMTVMISYINVIHVWMFEEVPSWAFALVF
;
A
#
# COMPACT_ATOMS: atom_id res chain seq x y z
N MET A 1 -4.79 4.01 2.50
CA MET A 1 -4.33 5.06 1.57
C MET A 1 -4.15 4.44 0.20
N GLN A 2 -5.01 4.76 -0.77
CA GLN A 2 -4.84 4.27 -2.16
C GLN A 2 -3.73 5.03 -2.90
N THR A 3 -3.39 6.22 -2.44
CA THR A 3 -2.32 7.06 -2.96
C THR A 3 -1.23 7.20 -1.89
N GLY A 4 0.02 7.00 -2.28
CA GLY A 4 1.20 7.18 -1.43
C GLY A 4 2.25 8.04 -2.13
N VAL A 5 3.46 8.11 -1.59
CA VAL A 5 4.57 8.92 -2.15
C VAL A 5 4.85 8.59 -3.62
N GLY A 6 4.57 7.36 -4.05
CA GLY A 6 4.69 6.93 -5.45
C GLY A 6 3.86 7.75 -6.45
N VAL A 7 2.79 8.44 -6.03
CA VAL A 7 2.02 9.34 -6.91
C VAL A 7 2.89 10.46 -7.48
N LEU A 8 3.86 10.97 -6.70
CA LEU A 8 4.72 12.08 -7.13
C LEU A 8 5.67 11.69 -8.26
N SER A 9 6.08 10.42 -8.33
CA SER A 9 7.01 9.93 -9.34
C SER A 9 6.33 9.11 -10.45
N PHE A 10 5.10 8.67 -10.23
CA PHE A 10 4.36 7.75 -11.10
C PHE A 10 4.33 8.20 -12.56
N GLN A 11 3.89 9.43 -12.82
CA GLN A 11 3.75 9.95 -14.19
C GLN A 11 5.08 9.94 -14.95
N ARG A 12 6.16 10.38 -14.29
CA ARG A 12 7.51 10.43 -14.87
C ARG A 12 8.02 9.02 -15.19
N VAL A 13 7.85 8.08 -14.27
CA VAL A 13 8.30 6.69 -14.45
C VAL A 13 7.50 6.03 -15.58
N LEU A 14 6.18 6.21 -15.60
CA LEU A 14 5.32 5.66 -16.65
C LEU A 14 5.71 6.21 -18.03
N ALA A 15 5.79 7.54 -18.19
CA ALA A 15 6.16 8.16 -19.46
C ALA A 15 7.56 7.74 -19.94
N LYS A 16 8.51 7.53 -19.02
CA LYS A 16 9.85 7.04 -19.37
C LYS A 16 9.83 5.62 -19.93
N THR A 17 8.94 4.75 -19.44
CA THR A 17 8.86 3.34 -19.86
C THR A 17 7.97 3.15 -21.08
N THR A 18 6.84 3.83 -21.17
CA THR A 18 5.82 3.59 -22.21
C THR A 18 5.71 4.73 -23.23
N GLY A 19 6.47 5.80 -23.08
CA GLY A 19 6.27 7.02 -23.86
C GLY A 19 4.86 7.59 -23.63
N THR A 20 4.14 7.84 -24.72
CA THR A 20 2.78 8.39 -24.72
C THR A 20 1.68 7.36 -24.45
N ASP A 21 1.96 6.06 -24.62
CA ASP A 21 0.91 5.02 -24.65
C ASP A 21 0.59 4.44 -23.25
N GLY A 22 1.12 5.06 -22.20
CA GLY A 22 0.92 4.64 -20.80
C GLY A 22 -0.53 4.68 -20.32
N TRP A 23 -1.39 5.47 -20.97
CA TRP A 23 -2.80 5.60 -20.62
C TRP A 23 -3.57 4.28 -20.73
N ILE A 24 -3.20 3.38 -21.65
CA ILE A 24 -3.82 2.04 -21.79
C ILE A 24 -3.55 1.21 -20.53
N SER A 25 -2.31 1.26 -20.02
CA SER A 25 -1.93 0.55 -18.79
C SER A 25 -2.69 1.08 -17.57
N ILE A 26 -2.95 2.39 -17.51
CA ILE A 26 -3.74 3.02 -16.44
C ILE A 26 -5.18 2.50 -16.47
N LEU A 27 -5.82 2.49 -17.64
CA LEU A 27 -7.20 2.00 -17.78
C LEU A 27 -7.32 0.52 -17.40
N LEU A 28 -6.36 -0.31 -17.84
CA LEU A 28 -6.35 -1.73 -17.50
C LEU A 28 -6.16 -1.96 -16.00
N ALA A 29 -5.22 -1.25 -15.37
CA ALA A 29 -5.02 -1.29 -13.93
C ALA A 29 -6.28 -0.85 -13.16
N GLY A 30 -6.93 0.23 -13.63
CA GLY A 30 -8.20 0.70 -13.08
C GLY A 30 -9.29 -0.37 -13.13
N LEU A 31 -9.45 -1.06 -14.26
CA LEU A 31 -10.44 -2.14 -14.40
C LEU A 31 -10.17 -3.30 -13.45
N ILE A 32 -8.90 -3.71 -13.33
CA ILE A 32 -8.49 -4.77 -12.39
C ILE A 32 -8.81 -4.35 -10.93
N VAL A 33 -8.53 -3.10 -10.57
CA VAL A 33 -8.84 -2.59 -9.22
C VAL A 33 -10.34 -2.62 -8.94
N HIS A 34 -11.20 -2.27 -9.90
CA HIS A 34 -12.65 -2.34 -9.73
C HIS A 34 -13.12 -3.78 -9.49
N ILE A 35 -12.57 -4.75 -10.24
CA ILE A 35 -12.87 -6.17 -10.02
C ILE A 35 -12.43 -6.60 -8.62
N MET A 36 -11.23 -6.21 -8.18
CA MET A 36 -10.72 -6.53 -6.85
C MET A 36 -11.61 -5.95 -5.73
N ILE A 37 -12.05 -4.69 -5.88
CA ILE A 37 -12.98 -4.05 -4.93
C ILE A 37 -14.30 -4.84 -4.86
N TRP A 38 -14.85 -5.25 -6.00
CA TRP A 38 -16.06 -6.07 -6.03
C TRP A 38 -15.88 -7.41 -5.29
N VAL A 39 -14.74 -8.09 -5.50
CA VAL A 39 -14.41 -9.33 -4.78
C VAL A 39 -14.33 -9.09 -3.26
N ILE A 40 -13.68 -8.00 -2.83
CA ILE A 40 -13.58 -7.63 -1.42
C ILE A 40 -14.98 -7.45 -0.81
N TYR A 41 -15.85 -6.69 -1.46
CA TYR A 41 -17.24 -6.54 -0.99
C TYR A 41 -17.96 -7.88 -0.91
N LYS A 42 -17.76 -8.77 -1.88
CA LYS A 42 -18.40 -10.08 -1.88
C LYS A 42 -17.93 -10.93 -0.70
N ILE A 43 -16.63 -10.93 -0.39
CA ILE A 43 -16.06 -11.65 0.76
C ILE A 43 -16.71 -11.15 2.06
N PHE A 44 -16.74 -9.84 2.28
CA PHE A 44 -17.30 -9.26 3.50
C PHE A 44 -18.84 -9.34 3.58
N SER A 45 -19.52 -9.57 2.45
CA SER A 45 -20.96 -9.90 2.47
C SER A 45 -21.26 -11.31 2.96
N ILE A 46 -20.30 -12.25 2.80
CA ILE A 46 -20.45 -13.66 3.22
C ILE A 46 -19.95 -13.83 4.65
N VAL A 47 -18.81 -13.23 4.97
CA VAL A 47 -18.19 -13.27 6.30
C VAL A 47 -18.18 -11.86 6.87
N PRO A 48 -19.24 -11.46 7.60
CA PRO A 48 -19.25 -10.18 8.29
C PRO A 48 -18.16 -10.18 9.37
N GLY A 49 -17.32 -9.15 9.38
CA GLY A 49 -16.20 -9.03 10.31
C GLY A 49 -14.99 -8.35 9.67
N ASP A 50 -13.82 -8.63 10.24
CA ASP A 50 -12.53 -8.11 9.76
C ASP A 50 -11.81 -9.12 8.85
N ILE A 51 -10.66 -8.69 8.32
CA ILE A 51 -9.85 -9.56 7.44
C ILE A 51 -9.33 -10.81 8.17
N VAL A 52 -9.14 -10.74 9.49
CA VAL A 52 -8.72 -11.89 10.31
C VAL A 52 -9.84 -12.93 10.34
N SER A 53 -11.08 -12.49 10.48
CA SER A 53 -12.28 -13.33 10.44
C SER A 53 -12.46 -13.96 9.05
N ALA A 54 -12.28 -13.18 7.99
CA ALA A 54 -12.30 -13.68 6.62
C ALA A 54 -11.22 -14.76 6.38
N ASN A 55 -9.98 -14.51 6.81
CA ASN A 55 -8.87 -15.46 6.67
C ASN A 55 -9.11 -16.75 7.48
N LYS A 56 -9.63 -16.64 8.70
CA LYS A 56 -9.98 -17.80 9.53
C LYS A 56 -11.12 -18.61 8.92
N HIS A 57 -12.11 -17.95 8.33
CA HIS A 57 -13.23 -18.63 7.68
C HIS A 57 -12.77 -19.37 6.41
N ALA A 58 -11.89 -18.76 5.61
CA ALA A 58 -11.41 -19.34 4.35
C ALA A 58 -10.39 -20.49 4.56
N PHE A 59 -9.45 -20.34 5.50
CA PHE A 59 -8.29 -21.25 5.64
C PHE A 59 -8.21 -21.97 7.00
N GLY A 60 -9.19 -21.75 7.88
CA GLY A 60 -9.18 -22.28 9.25
C GLY A 60 -8.27 -21.49 10.20
N LYS A 61 -8.24 -21.90 11.47
CA LYS A 61 -7.58 -21.15 12.56
C LYS A 61 -6.06 -21.00 12.36
N TRP A 62 -5.37 -22.05 11.93
CA TRP A 62 -3.91 -22.07 11.85
C TRP A 62 -3.39 -21.30 10.64
N ILE A 63 -3.81 -21.71 9.43
CA ILE A 63 -3.39 -21.07 8.18
C ILE A 63 -3.97 -19.66 8.07
N GLY A 64 -5.22 -19.44 8.51
CA GLY A 64 -5.83 -18.10 8.54
C GLY A 64 -5.10 -17.11 9.45
N ASN A 65 -4.61 -17.57 10.61
CA ASN A 65 -3.78 -16.74 11.49
C ASN A 65 -2.42 -16.43 10.85
N PHE A 66 -1.80 -17.39 10.14
CA PHE A 66 -0.56 -17.13 9.40
C PHE A 66 -0.73 -16.03 8.36
N PHE A 67 -1.77 -16.08 7.52
CA PHE A 67 -2.05 -15.02 6.55
C PHE A 67 -2.34 -13.67 7.24
N SER A 68 -3.03 -13.70 8.37
CA SER A 68 -3.27 -12.49 9.16
C SER A 68 -1.97 -11.88 9.70
N LEU A 69 -1.02 -12.70 10.14
CA LEU A 69 0.31 -12.26 10.58
C LEU A 69 1.10 -11.64 9.40
N VAL A 70 1.11 -12.31 8.25
CA VAL A 70 1.75 -11.79 7.03
C VAL A 70 1.16 -10.43 6.64
N PHE A 71 -0.16 -10.28 6.75
CA PHE A 71 -0.84 -9.02 6.50
C PHE A 71 -0.41 -7.93 7.48
N ILE A 72 -0.30 -8.23 8.78
CA ILE A 72 0.20 -7.29 9.78
C ILE A 72 1.65 -6.84 9.45
N LEU A 73 2.53 -7.79 9.14
CA LEU A 73 3.92 -7.49 8.76
C LEU A 73 3.98 -6.61 7.51
N TYR A 74 3.14 -6.89 6.51
CA TYR A 74 3.02 -6.05 5.33
C TYR A 74 2.64 -4.61 5.67
N PHE A 75 1.65 -4.39 6.55
CA PHE A 75 1.27 -3.04 6.97
C PHE A 75 2.35 -2.33 7.79
N LEU A 76 3.10 -3.07 8.61
CA LEU A 76 4.25 -2.51 9.35
C LEU A 76 5.33 -2.02 8.40
N ILE A 77 5.73 -2.84 7.42
CA ILE A 77 6.72 -2.46 6.40
C ILE A 77 6.22 -1.28 5.57
N LEU A 78 4.93 -1.29 5.20
CA LEU A 78 4.31 -0.18 4.46
C LEU A 78 4.32 1.12 5.26
N GLY A 79 4.00 1.07 6.55
CA GLY A 79 4.10 2.21 7.46
C GLY A 79 5.53 2.76 7.55
N MET A 80 6.51 1.90 7.78
CA MET A 80 7.93 2.29 7.78
C MET A 80 8.35 2.91 6.46
N THR A 81 7.91 2.35 5.33
CA THR A 81 8.24 2.87 4.00
C THR A 81 7.70 4.28 3.80
N VAL A 82 6.45 4.54 4.21
CA VAL A 82 5.85 5.89 4.14
C VAL A 82 6.61 6.88 5.03
N MET A 83 6.91 6.47 6.26
CA MET A 83 7.63 7.29 7.23
C MET A 83 9.04 7.66 6.75
N ILE A 84 9.83 6.68 6.30
CA ILE A 84 11.17 6.91 5.74
C ILE A 84 11.09 7.82 4.51
N SER A 85 10.13 7.57 3.62
CA SER A 85 9.94 8.40 2.43
C SER A 85 9.64 9.85 2.78
N TYR A 86 8.85 10.09 3.83
CA TYR A 86 8.53 11.43 4.32
C TYR A 86 9.76 12.12 4.93
N ILE A 87 10.53 11.42 5.77
CA ILE A 87 11.77 11.95 6.35
C ILE A 87 12.76 12.35 5.24
N ASN A 88 12.90 11.53 4.20
CA ASN A 88 13.75 11.83 3.06
C ASN A 88 13.31 13.09 2.32
N VAL A 89 11.99 13.34 2.20
CA VAL A 89 11.48 14.58 1.63
C VAL A 89 11.88 15.77 2.51
N ILE A 90 11.76 15.69 3.84
CA ILE A 90 12.19 16.78 4.73
C ILE A 90 13.70 17.06 4.60
N HIS A 91 14.52 16.02 4.52
CA HIS A 91 15.97 16.16 4.37
C HIS A 91 16.37 16.87 3.08
N VAL A 92 15.73 16.53 1.97
CA VAL A 92 16.02 17.16 0.67
C VAL A 92 15.56 18.63 0.61
N TRP A 93 14.49 18.99 1.30
CA TRP A 93 13.83 20.28 1.11
C TRP A 93 13.98 21.29 2.26
N MET A 94 14.30 20.84 3.49
CA MET A 94 14.25 21.71 4.67
C MET A 94 15.46 21.58 5.61
N PHE A 95 15.72 20.37 6.11
CA PHE A 95 16.66 20.15 7.22
C PHE A 95 17.57 18.95 6.96
N GLU A 96 18.62 19.16 6.16
CA GLU A 96 19.56 18.11 5.77
C GLU A 96 20.37 17.55 6.96
N GLU A 97 20.73 18.38 7.93
CA GLU A 97 21.63 17.99 9.04
C GLU A 97 20.91 17.34 10.24
N VAL A 98 19.58 17.43 10.33
CA VAL A 98 18.83 16.87 11.47
C VAL A 98 18.78 15.35 11.34
N PRO A 99 19.15 14.56 12.36
CA PRO A 99 19.22 13.12 12.22
C PRO A 99 17.83 12.49 12.04
N SER A 100 17.71 11.49 11.15
CA SER A 100 16.44 10.84 10.80
C SER A 100 15.68 10.28 12.00
N TRP A 101 16.38 9.81 13.04
CA TRP A 101 15.74 9.28 14.24
C TRP A 101 14.93 10.34 14.99
N ALA A 102 15.33 11.61 14.94
CA ALA A 102 14.61 12.70 15.62
C ALA A 102 13.24 12.92 14.95
N PHE A 103 13.20 12.93 13.62
CA PHE A 103 11.93 12.94 12.88
C PHE A 103 11.13 11.67 13.13
N ALA A 104 11.79 10.52 13.21
CA ALA A 104 11.11 9.25 13.43
C ALA A 104 10.46 9.09 14.82
N LEU A 105 10.87 9.87 15.82
CA LEU A 105 10.23 9.88 17.13
C LEU A 105 9.04 10.83 17.20
N VAL A 106 9.04 11.87 16.36
CA VAL A 106 8.00 12.90 16.35
C VAL A 106 6.81 12.50 15.48
N PHE A 107 7.07 11.78 14.39
CA PHE A 107 6.07 11.29 13.43
C PHE A 107 5.83 9.79 13.58
#